data_AF-A0A9Q1L224-F1
#
_entry.id   AF-A0A9Q1L224-F1
#
_cell.length_a   1.000
_cell.length_b   1.000
_cell.length_c   1.000
_cell.angle_alpha   90.00
_cell.angle_beta   90.00
_cell.angle_gamma   90.00
#
_symmetry.space_group_name_H-M   'P 1'
#
loop_
_entity.id
_entity.type
_entity.pdbx_description
1 polymer ?
#
loop_
_entity_poly.entity_id
_entity_poly.type
_entity_poly.pdbx_seq_one_letter_code
_entity_poly.pdbx_strand_id
1 'polypeptide(L)'
;MEYRKIMDEENNEGSSGDIESLRGKAQSGVLSNVAALGGISGGKSQWKRKSMVTLALTILTSSQAILIVWSKRAGKYEYSVTTANFLVETLKCALSLAALAKIWNNEGVTEDNRLSTTLEEVIVYPIPAVLYLIKNLLQYYIFAYVDAPGYQILKNLNIISTGVLYRIILKKRLSEIQWAAFILLCAGCTTAQLNSHSDHVLQTPLQGWVMAIVMALLSGFAGVYTEAIIKKRPQRNINVQNFYLYVFGMIFNAVAIVIQDFDEVANKGFFHGYSFITVLMIVNHALSGIAVSMVMKYADNIVKVYSTSVAMCLTAIISVFLFGFHLSLAFFLGTIVVSVSVYLHSIGKAQR
;
A
#
# COMPACT_ATOMS: atom_id res chain seq x y z
N MET A 1 35.39 67.34 9.52
CA MET A 1 34.37 67.93 10.41
C MET A 1 32.99 67.54 9.92
N GLU A 2 32.65 66.25 9.96
CA GLU A 2 31.35 65.77 9.47
C GLU A 2 31.00 64.39 10.06
N TYR A 3 31.33 64.19 11.34
CA TYR A 3 31.01 62.96 12.08
C TYR A 3 30.51 63.23 13.51
N ARG A 4 30.12 64.48 13.79
CA ARG A 4 29.72 64.94 15.14
C ARG A 4 28.38 65.68 15.17
N LYS A 5 27.53 65.49 14.17
CA LYS A 5 26.24 66.20 14.05
C LYS A 5 25.00 65.29 13.95
N ILE A 6 25.14 63.98 14.11
CA ILE A 6 24.01 63.02 13.99
C ILE A 6 23.61 62.43 15.35
N MET A 7 24.35 62.71 16.43
CA MET A 7 24.08 62.15 17.77
C MET A 7 23.17 63.02 18.66
N ASP A 8 22.74 64.20 18.21
CA ASP A 8 21.96 65.13 19.04
C ASP A 8 20.50 65.32 18.58
N GLU A 9 20.03 64.60 17.55
CA GLU A 9 18.61 64.68 17.09
C GLU A 9 17.73 63.49 17.52
N GLU A 10 18.28 62.47 18.19
CA GLU A 10 17.51 61.27 18.58
C GLU A 10 16.71 61.40 19.89
N ASN A 11 16.71 62.57 20.54
CA ASN A 11 16.16 62.72 21.90
C ASN A 11 14.83 63.48 22.02
N ASN A 12 14.02 63.60 20.96
CA ASN A 12 12.75 64.30 21.10
C ASN A 12 11.57 63.85 20.24
N GLU A 13 11.25 62.55 20.20
CA GLU A 13 9.90 62.08 19.83
C GLU A 13 9.45 60.92 20.74
N GLY A 14 9.11 61.25 21.97
CA GLY A 14 8.29 60.39 22.83
C GLY A 14 6.81 60.52 22.46
N SER A 15 6.11 59.37 22.43
CA SER A 15 4.63 59.23 22.45
C SER A 15 3.88 58.92 21.13
N SER A 16 4.45 58.15 20.20
CA SER A 16 3.64 57.44 19.15
C SER A 16 4.04 55.98 18.86
N GLY A 17 5.04 55.42 19.55
CA GLY A 17 5.53 54.05 19.31
C GLY A 17 4.70 52.91 19.92
N ASP A 18 3.81 53.19 20.88
CA ASP A 18 3.14 52.13 21.64
C ASP A 18 1.88 51.58 20.96
N ILE A 19 1.17 52.38 20.15
CA ILE A 19 -0.05 51.91 19.46
C ILE A 19 0.31 51.06 18.23
N GLU A 20 1.39 51.38 17.52
CA GLU A 20 1.84 50.63 16.34
C GLU A 20 2.53 49.31 16.72
N SER A 21 3.29 49.29 17.82
CA SER A 21 3.87 48.09 18.44
C SER A 21 2.79 47.11 18.92
N LEU A 22 1.71 47.61 19.54
CA LEU A 22 0.57 46.81 19.96
C LEU A 22 -0.25 46.27 18.78
N ARG A 23 -0.41 47.06 17.70
CA ARG A 23 -1.11 46.64 16.48
C ARG A 23 -0.31 45.58 15.70
N GLY A 24 1.01 45.72 15.61
CA GLY A 24 1.93 44.74 15.03
C GLY A 24 1.96 43.42 15.81
N LYS A 25 2.00 43.46 17.15
CA LYS A 25 1.91 42.27 18.01
C LYS A 25 0.54 41.60 17.98
N ALA A 26 -0.54 42.37 17.86
CA ALA A 26 -1.89 41.84 17.69
C ALA A 26 -2.06 41.16 16.32
N GLN A 27 -1.58 41.77 15.23
CA GLN A 27 -1.60 41.17 13.89
C GLN A 27 -0.71 39.93 13.81
N SER A 28 0.49 39.92 14.40
CA SER A 28 1.36 38.75 14.44
C SER A 28 0.75 37.62 15.28
N GLY A 29 0.10 37.95 16.40
CA GLY A 29 -0.63 36.99 17.24
C GLY A 29 -1.85 36.39 16.54
N VAL A 30 -2.60 37.19 15.78
CA VAL A 30 -3.75 36.73 14.98
C VAL A 30 -3.29 35.87 13.80
N LEU A 31 -2.23 36.25 13.07
CA LEU A 31 -1.64 35.43 12.00
C LEU A 31 -1.06 34.12 12.55
N SER A 32 -0.41 34.15 13.70
CA SER A 32 0.06 32.96 14.45
C SER A 32 -1.09 32.04 14.82
N ASN A 33 -2.17 32.59 15.38
CA ASN A 33 -3.32 31.79 15.81
C ASN A 33 -4.11 31.23 14.62
N VAL A 34 -4.25 31.96 13.51
CA VAL A 34 -4.88 31.48 12.28
C VAL A 34 -4.03 30.42 11.59
N ALA A 35 -2.69 30.55 11.59
CA ALA A 35 -1.78 29.51 11.10
C ALA A 35 -1.79 28.25 11.99
N ALA A 36 -1.89 28.41 13.31
CA ALA A 36 -2.01 27.31 14.27
C ALA A 36 -3.36 26.58 14.13
N LEU A 37 -4.47 27.33 13.98
CA LEU A 37 -5.81 26.77 13.73
C LEU A 37 -5.88 26.05 12.36
N GLY A 38 -5.26 26.63 11.32
CA GLY A 38 -5.10 26.01 10.01
C GLY A 38 -4.25 24.73 10.05
N GLY A 39 -3.17 24.73 10.84
CA GLY A 39 -2.31 23.56 11.08
C GLY A 39 -3.01 22.43 11.84
N ILE A 40 -3.82 22.76 12.85
CA ILE A 40 -4.61 21.79 13.62
C ILE A 40 -5.73 21.16 12.77
N SER A 41 -6.41 21.97 11.94
CA SER A 41 -7.44 21.49 11.01
C SER A 41 -6.84 20.62 9.90
N GLY A 42 -5.73 21.06 9.31
CA GLY A 42 -4.98 20.32 8.30
C GLY A 42 -4.44 18.98 8.82
N GLY A 43 -3.89 18.96 10.03
CA GLY A 43 -3.41 17.74 10.69
C GLY A 43 -4.51 16.72 10.95
N LYS A 44 -5.67 17.17 11.45
CA LYS A 44 -6.85 16.31 11.67
C LYS A 44 -7.39 15.74 10.36
N SER A 45 -7.48 16.55 9.29
CA SER A 45 -7.93 16.09 7.97
C SER A 45 -6.99 15.04 7.37
N GLN A 46 -5.67 15.27 7.45
CA GLN A 46 -4.69 14.30 6.98
C GLN A 46 -4.73 12.99 7.78
N TRP A 47 -4.85 13.06 9.10
CA TRP A 47 -4.95 11.87 9.95
C TRP A 47 -6.22 11.07 9.64
N LYS A 48 -7.38 11.74 9.52
CA LYS A 48 -8.63 11.10 9.09
C LYS A 48 -8.48 10.38 7.75
N ARG A 49 -7.87 11.04 6.75
CA ARG A 49 -7.63 10.42 5.44
C ARG A 49 -6.73 9.19 5.53
N LYS A 50 -5.61 9.29 6.26
CA LYS A 50 -4.69 8.15 6.49
C LYS A 50 -5.39 6.98 7.16
N SER A 51 -6.16 7.22 8.22
CA SER A 51 -6.90 6.18 8.93
C SER A 51 -7.96 5.53 8.04
N MET A 52 -8.71 6.33 7.29
CA MET A 52 -9.74 5.83 6.37
C MET A 52 -9.16 4.89 5.30
N VAL A 53 -8.08 5.30 4.61
CA VAL A 53 -7.48 4.46 3.56
C VAL A 53 -6.83 3.19 4.13
N THR A 54 -6.27 3.29 5.34
CA THR A 54 -5.67 2.15 6.05
C THR A 54 -6.73 1.12 6.45
N LEU A 55 -7.86 1.57 7.00
CA LEU A 55 -9.00 0.72 7.35
C LEU A 55 -9.63 0.07 6.11
N ALA A 56 -9.83 0.86 5.05
CA ALA A 56 -10.34 0.35 3.78
C ALA A 56 -9.43 -0.75 3.23
N LEU A 57 -8.11 -0.54 3.22
CA LEU A 57 -7.16 -1.56 2.80
C LEU A 57 -7.27 -2.82 3.65
N THR A 58 -7.34 -2.69 4.98
CA THR A 58 -7.44 -3.84 5.89
C THR A 58 -8.70 -4.67 5.62
N ILE A 59 -9.86 -4.02 5.47
CA ILE A 59 -11.15 -4.70 5.21
C ILE A 59 -11.15 -5.34 3.82
N LEU A 60 -10.72 -4.61 2.79
CA LEU A 60 -10.68 -5.14 1.42
C LEU A 60 -9.70 -6.30 1.27
N THR A 61 -8.58 -6.26 2.01
CA THR A 61 -7.60 -7.35 1.99
C THR A 61 -8.10 -8.59 2.74
N SER A 62 -8.88 -8.42 3.82
CA SER A 62 -9.44 -9.57 4.53
C SER A 62 -10.57 -10.25 3.73
N SER A 63 -11.47 -9.47 3.13
CA SER A 63 -12.49 -9.99 2.21
C SER A 63 -11.87 -10.65 0.98
N GLN A 64 -10.74 -10.14 0.49
CA GLN A 64 -10.02 -10.69 -0.65
C GLN A 64 -9.65 -12.16 -0.44
N ALA A 65 -9.07 -12.49 0.73
CA ALA A 65 -8.65 -13.85 1.04
C ALA A 65 -9.85 -14.82 1.05
N ILE A 66 -10.98 -14.39 1.62
CA ILE A 66 -12.22 -15.19 1.69
C ILE A 66 -12.81 -15.40 0.29
N LEU A 67 -12.89 -14.34 -0.52
CA LEU A 67 -13.41 -14.41 -1.88
C LEU A 67 -12.57 -15.32 -2.77
N ILE A 68 -11.24 -15.34 -2.61
CA ILE A 68 -10.38 -16.29 -3.32
C ILE A 68 -10.76 -17.73 -2.97
N VAL A 69 -10.96 -18.04 -1.69
CA VAL A 69 -11.35 -19.40 -1.25
C VAL A 69 -12.71 -19.78 -1.82
N TRP A 70 -13.71 -18.90 -1.73
CA TRP A 70 -15.03 -19.15 -2.30
C TRP A 70 -15.05 -19.21 -3.83
N SER A 71 -14.11 -18.55 -4.52
CA SER A 71 -14.02 -18.60 -5.99
C SER A 71 -13.53 -19.95 -6.52
N LYS A 72 -12.93 -20.80 -5.66
CA LYS A 72 -12.45 -22.13 -6.03
C LYS A 72 -13.58 -23.15 -5.98
N ARG A 73 -13.64 -24.05 -6.96
CA ARG A 73 -14.53 -25.21 -6.96
C ARG A 73 -13.70 -26.48 -6.82
N ALA A 74 -14.06 -27.35 -5.87
CA ALA A 74 -13.28 -28.54 -5.53
C ALA A 74 -11.77 -28.26 -5.30
N GLY A 75 -11.44 -27.10 -4.72
CA GLY A 75 -10.06 -26.68 -4.44
C GLY A 75 -9.26 -26.16 -5.63
N LYS A 76 -9.81 -26.16 -6.85
CA LYS A 76 -9.16 -25.68 -8.08
C LYS A 76 -9.83 -24.41 -8.61
N TYR A 77 -9.07 -23.64 -9.39
CA TYR A 77 -9.62 -22.52 -10.16
C TYR A 77 -10.23 -23.08 -11.45
N GLU A 78 -11.53 -22.84 -11.68
CA GLU A 78 -12.18 -23.19 -12.96
C GLU A 78 -11.97 -22.10 -14.03
N TYR A 79 -11.48 -20.94 -13.63
CA TYR A 79 -11.17 -19.80 -14.48
C TYR A 79 -9.65 -19.62 -14.63
N SER A 80 -9.23 -19.03 -15.75
CA SER A 80 -7.83 -18.62 -15.94
C SER A 80 -7.47 -17.47 -14.99
N VAL A 81 -6.39 -17.65 -14.23
CA VAL A 81 -5.91 -16.64 -13.27
C VAL A 81 -5.35 -15.42 -14.01
N THR A 82 -4.77 -15.60 -15.19
CA THR A 82 -4.22 -14.48 -15.99
C THR A 82 -5.33 -13.61 -16.58
N THR A 83 -6.44 -14.18 -17.05
CA THR A 83 -7.61 -13.39 -17.51
C THR A 83 -8.28 -12.65 -16.35
N ALA A 84 -8.38 -13.26 -15.17
CA ALA A 84 -8.89 -12.59 -13.97
C ALA A 84 -8.01 -11.41 -13.56
N ASN A 85 -6.68 -11.58 -13.56
CA ASN A 85 -5.74 -10.50 -13.27
C ASN A 85 -5.82 -9.36 -14.30
N PHE A 86 -5.97 -9.66 -15.59
CA PHE A 86 -6.18 -8.65 -16.62
C PHE A 86 -7.44 -7.82 -16.36
N LEU A 87 -8.55 -8.46 -15.98
CA LEU A 87 -9.79 -7.74 -15.63
C LEU A 87 -9.66 -6.91 -14.36
N VAL A 88 -8.88 -7.36 -13.37
CA VAL A 88 -8.55 -6.54 -12.19
C VAL A 88 -7.82 -5.25 -12.60
N GLU A 89 -6.80 -5.33 -13.45
CA GLU A 89 -6.09 -4.14 -13.95
C GLU A 89 -7.01 -3.25 -14.79
N THR A 90 -7.84 -3.84 -15.63
CA THR A 90 -8.83 -3.13 -16.46
C THR A 90 -9.83 -2.36 -15.60
N LEU A 91 -10.38 -2.99 -14.56
CA LEU A 91 -11.33 -2.36 -13.65
C LEU A 91 -10.65 -1.25 -12.83
N LYS A 92 -9.42 -1.45 -12.36
CA LYS A 92 -8.66 -0.40 -11.66
C LYS A 92 -8.41 0.82 -12.57
N CYS A 93 -8.06 0.57 -13.83
CA CYS A 93 -7.90 1.59 -14.85
C CYS A 93 -9.21 2.37 -15.07
N ALA A 94 -10.32 1.67 -15.29
CA ALA A 94 -11.64 2.25 -15.48
C ALA A 94 -12.10 3.09 -14.27
N LEU A 95 -11.94 2.58 -13.05
CA LEU A 95 -12.28 3.31 -11.82
C LEU A 95 -11.41 4.55 -11.63
N SER A 96 -10.12 4.47 -11.97
CA SER A 96 -9.21 5.62 -11.90
C SER A 96 -9.60 6.70 -12.92
N LEU A 97 -9.95 6.31 -14.15
CA LEU A 97 -10.48 7.22 -15.17
C LEU A 97 -11.81 7.83 -14.78
N ALA A 98 -12.74 7.05 -14.22
CA ALA A 98 -14.03 7.56 -13.74
C ALA A 98 -13.84 8.59 -12.62
N ALA A 99 -12.91 8.34 -11.70
CA ALA A 99 -12.55 9.30 -10.66
C ALA A 99 -11.93 10.58 -11.25
N LEU A 100 -11.10 10.47 -12.29
CA LEU A 100 -10.56 11.64 -13.00
C LEU A 100 -11.62 12.44 -13.74
N ALA A 101 -12.52 11.77 -14.46
CA ALA A 101 -13.62 12.43 -15.16
C ALA A 101 -14.51 13.22 -14.18
N LYS A 102 -14.79 12.66 -13.00
CA LYS A 102 -15.51 13.38 -11.94
C LYS A 102 -14.75 14.61 -11.44
N ILE A 103 -13.42 14.52 -11.30
CA ILE A 103 -12.58 15.65 -10.90
C ILE A 103 -12.58 16.73 -11.99
N TRP A 104 -12.46 16.35 -13.26
CA TRP A 104 -12.52 17.32 -14.37
C TRP A 104 -13.86 18.05 -14.46
N ASN A 105 -14.97 17.37 -14.20
CA ASN A 105 -16.28 18.00 -14.19
C ASN A 105 -16.46 19.01 -13.03
N ASN A 106 -15.80 18.77 -11.89
CA ASN A 106 -15.96 19.61 -10.70
C ASN A 106 -14.93 20.74 -10.60
N GLU A 107 -13.68 20.45 -10.95
CA GLU A 107 -12.53 21.33 -10.73
C GLU A 107 -11.89 21.80 -12.05
N GLY A 108 -12.30 21.24 -13.20
CA GLY A 108 -11.64 21.45 -14.48
C GLY A 108 -10.37 20.61 -14.66
N VAL A 109 -9.77 20.75 -15.85
CA VAL A 109 -8.49 20.11 -16.17
C VAL A 109 -7.35 21.01 -15.69
N THR A 110 -6.51 20.48 -14.81
CA THR A 110 -5.34 21.14 -14.24
C THR A 110 -4.06 20.40 -14.63
N GLU A 111 -2.90 21.03 -14.46
CA GLU A 111 -1.58 20.41 -14.66
C GLU A 111 -1.41 19.10 -13.87
N ASP A 112 -1.95 19.06 -12.65
CA ASP A 112 -1.81 17.92 -11.74
C ASP A 112 -2.81 16.78 -12.02
N ASN A 113 -3.89 17.02 -12.77
CA ASN A 113 -4.92 16.02 -13.05
C ASN A 113 -5.08 15.67 -14.54
N ARG A 114 -4.42 16.38 -15.47
CA ARG A 114 -4.46 16.05 -16.90
C ARG A 114 -3.79 14.70 -17.17
N LEU A 115 -4.23 13.99 -18.21
CA LEU A 115 -3.55 12.78 -18.66
C LEU A 115 -2.30 13.10 -19.48
N SER A 116 -2.33 14.13 -20.33
CA SER A 116 -1.16 14.52 -21.15
C SER A 116 0.07 14.77 -20.28
N THR A 117 1.15 14.06 -20.56
CA THR A 117 2.39 14.14 -19.79
C THR A 117 3.60 13.81 -20.66
N THR A 118 4.79 14.07 -20.11
CA THR A 118 6.07 13.78 -20.75
C THR A 118 6.40 12.29 -20.67
N LEU A 119 7.14 11.78 -21.65
CA LEU A 119 7.59 10.38 -21.66
C LEU A 119 8.41 10.03 -20.41
N GLU A 120 9.16 10.99 -19.87
CA GLU A 120 9.91 10.84 -18.61
C GLU A 120 9.01 10.60 -17.40
N GLU A 121 7.77 11.10 -17.39
CA GLU A 121 6.79 10.78 -16.36
C GLU A 121 6.27 9.35 -16.53
N VAL A 122 6.06 8.88 -17.76
CA VAL A 122 5.41 7.59 -18.03
C VAL A 122 6.38 6.40 -17.89
N ILE A 123 7.65 6.57 -18.29
CA ILE A 123 8.63 5.47 -18.40
C ILE A 123 8.96 4.77 -17.07
N VAL A 124 8.58 5.35 -15.93
CA VAL A 124 8.83 4.76 -14.61
C VAL A 124 7.77 3.74 -14.18
N TYR A 125 6.55 3.80 -14.73
CA TYR A 125 5.42 2.92 -14.35
C TYR A 125 5.48 1.46 -14.87
N PRO A 126 6.14 1.14 -16.00
CA PRO A 126 6.34 -0.25 -16.42
C PRO A 126 7.08 -1.10 -15.38
N ILE A 127 8.05 -0.52 -14.67
CA ILE A 127 8.88 -1.24 -13.69
C ILE A 127 8.03 -1.83 -12.54
N PRO A 128 7.23 -1.06 -11.79
CA PRO A 128 6.36 -1.63 -10.77
C PRO A 128 5.30 -2.56 -11.34
N ALA A 129 4.75 -2.26 -12.53
CA ALA A 129 3.76 -3.12 -13.18
C ALA A 129 4.32 -4.53 -13.48
N VAL A 130 5.52 -4.62 -14.07
CA VAL A 130 6.14 -5.92 -14.35
C VAL A 130 6.53 -6.65 -13.08
N LEU A 131 7.00 -5.94 -12.04
CA LEU A 131 7.31 -6.55 -10.75
C LEU A 131 6.07 -7.14 -10.08
N TYR A 132 4.92 -6.44 -10.13
CA TYR A 132 3.66 -6.98 -9.62
C TYR A 132 3.18 -8.19 -10.41
N LEU A 133 3.30 -8.17 -11.74
CA LEU A 133 2.99 -9.34 -12.57
C LEU A 133 3.87 -10.53 -12.20
N ILE A 134 5.20 -10.36 -12.25
CA ILE A 134 6.17 -11.42 -11.95
C ILE A 134 5.90 -12.00 -10.55
N LYS A 135 5.69 -11.13 -9.54
CA LYS A 135 5.35 -11.57 -8.18
C LYS A 135 4.04 -12.38 -8.14
N ASN A 136 3.02 -12.02 -8.92
CA ASN A 136 1.77 -12.77 -8.99
C ASN A 136 1.94 -14.11 -9.73
N LEU A 137 2.80 -14.17 -10.75
CA LEU A 137 3.11 -15.41 -11.47
C LEU A 137 3.97 -16.37 -10.63
N LEU A 138 4.98 -15.87 -9.92
CA LEU A 138 5.80 -16.69 -9.02
C LEU A 138 4.96 -17.41 -7.97
N GLN A 139 3.89 -16.78 -7.48
CA GLN A 139 2.97 -17.44 -6.54
C GLN A 139 2.42 -18.76 -7.10
N TYR A 140 2.07 -18.80 -8.38
CA TYR A 140 1.58 -20.03 -9.03
C TYR A 140 2.66 -21.11 -9.07
N TYR A 141 3.88 -20.75 -9.49
CA TYR A 141 5.01 -21.69 -9.54
C TYR A 141 5.42 -22.19 -8.15
N ILE A 142 5.36 -21.34 -7.12
CA ILE A 142 5.67 -21.77 -5.74
C ILE A 142 4.66 -22.81 -5.25
N PHE A 143 3.39 -22.74 -5.65
CA PHE A 143 2.39 -23.76 -5.29
C PHE A 143 2.67 -25.15 -5.87
N ALA A 144 3.57 -25.27 -6.85
CA ALA A 144 4.05 -26.57 -7.33
C ALA A 144 5.02 -27.24 -6.34
N TYR A 145 5.60 -26.47 -5.40
CA TYR A 145 6.59 -26.96 -4.43
C TYR A 145 6.13 -26.85 -2.98
N VAL A 146 5.21 -25.92 -2.69
CA VAL A 146 4.75 -25.58 -1.34
C VAL A 146 3.24 -25.54 -1.31
N ASP A 147 2.65 -26.08 -0.25
CA ASP A 147 1.21 -26.01 -0.02
C ASP A 147 0.75 -24.58 0.32
N ALA A 148 -0.57 -24.35 0.32
CA ALA A 148 -1.11 -23.00 0.54
C ALA A 148 -0.74 -22.40 1.91
N PRO A 149 -0.83 -23.13 3.05
CA PRO A 149 -0.31 -22.66 4.33
C PRO A 149 1.19 -22.36 4.31
N GLY A 150 2.01 -23.26 3.76
CA GLY A 150 3.46 -23.06 3.69
C GLY A 150 3.85 -21.83 2.87
N TYR A 151 3.16 -21.60 1.74
CA TYR A 151 3.34 -20.38 0.95
C TYR A 151 3.07 -19.11 1.76
N GLN A 152 2.02 -19.10 2.59
CA GLN A 152 1.69 -17.93 3.40
C GLN A 152 2.78 -17.63 4.43
N ILE A 153 3.35 -18.67 5.05
CA ILE A 153 4.48 -18.57 5.97
C ILE A 153 5.69 -17.95 5.26
N LEU A 154 6.09 -18.49 4.11
CA LEU A 154 7.23 -18.00 3.35
C LEU A 154 7.02 -16.58 2.83
N LYS A 155 5.78 -16.23 2.46
CA LYS A 155 5.40 -14.89 1.99
C LYS A 155 5.66 -13.81 3.04
N ASN A 156 5.59 -14.13 4.34
CA ASN A 156 5.83 -13.16 5.42
C ASN A 156 7.26 -12.58 5.41
N LEU A 157 8.22 -13.24 4.75
CA LEU A 157 9.57 -12.70 4.55
C LEU A 157 9.55 -11.35 3.80
N ASN A 158 8.46 -11.04 3.08
CA ASN A 158 8.28 -9.75 2.43
C ASN A 158 8.22 -8.57 3.42
N ILE A 159 7.89 -8.83 4.70
CA ILE A 159 7.84 -7.82 5.77
C ILE A 159 9.25 -7.29 6.00
N ILE A 160 10.22 -8.19 6.19
CA ILE A 160 11.62 -7.84 6.42
C ILE A 160 12.22 -7.22 5.16
N SER A 161 11.97 -7.81 3.99
CA SER A 161 12.40 -7.25 2.71
C SER A 161 11.91 -5.80 2.52
N THR A 162 10.65 -5.54 2.83
CA THR A 162 10.07 -4.20 2.75
C THR A 162 10.81 -3.22 3.67
N GLY A 163 11.09 -3.61 4.92
CA GLY A 163 11.83 -2.76 5.86
C GLY A 163 13.25 -2.41 5.36
N VAL A 164 13.98 -3.39 4.84
CA VAL A 164 15.32 -3.20 4.26
C VAL A 164 15.26 -2.28 3.04
N LEU A 165 14.39 -2.59 2.07
CA LEU A 165 14.27 -1.81 0.84
C LEU A 165 13.74 -0.40 1.10
N TYR A 166 12.87 -0.22 2.08
CA TYR A 166 12.39 1.10 2.52
C TYR A 166 13.56 1.97 3.01
N ARG A 167 14.51 1.40 3.76
CA ARG A 167 15.71 2.12 4.19
C ARG A 167 16.64 2.44 3.03
N ILE A 168 16.86 1.51 2.11
CA ILE A 168 17.81 1.67 1.00
C ILE A 168 17.27 2.63 -0.07
N ILE A 169 16.04 2.40 -0.56
CA ILE A 169 15.48 3.10 -1.72
C ILE A 169 14.88 4.45 -1.32
N LEU A 170 14.04 4.48 -0.28
CA LEU A 170 13.40 5.72 0.18
C LEU A 170 14.30 6.53 1.11
N LYS A 171 15.49 6.03 1.44
CA LYS A 171 16.50 6.66 2.31
C LYS A 171 15.95 7.10 3.68
N LYS A 172 14.85 6.51 4.12
CA LYS A 172 14.25 6.78 5.42
C LYS A 172 14.86 5.82 6.43
N ARG A 173 15.51 6.36 7.45
CA ARG A 173 16.03 5.55 8.56
C ARG A 173 14.85 4.82 9.23
N LEU A 174 15.09 3.73 9.94
CA LEU A 174 14.15 3.13 10.91
C LEU A 174 14.85 3.12 12.28
N SER A 175 14.11 3.37 13.36
CA SER A 175 14.68 3.27 14.72
C SER A 175 14.91 1.80 15.09
N GLU A 176 15.75 1.54 16.09
CA GLU A 176 15.98 0.18 16.57
C GLU A 176 14.67 -0.48 17.07
N ILE A 177 13.80 0.31 17.72
CA ILE A 177 12.46 -0.15 18.13
C ILE A 177 11.59 -0.50 16.92
N GLN A 178 11.66 0.29 15.83
CA GLN A 178 10.94 -0.03 14.60
C GLN A 178 11.49 -1.31 13.95
N TRP A 179 12.81 -1.53 13.93
CA TRP A 179 13.40 -2.78 13.44
C TRP A 179 12.96 -3.99 14.26
N ALA A 180 13.01 -3.89 15.58
CA ALA A 180 12.48 -4.91 16.47
C ALA A 180 11.00 -5.19 16.19
N ALA A 181 10.20 -4.14 15.98
CA ALA A 181 8.80 -4.28 15.61
C ALA A 181 8.62 -5.02 14.27
N PHE A 182 9.44 -4.76 13.24
CA PHE A 182 9.39 -5.50 11.96
C PHE A 182 9.70 -6.99 12.12
N ILE A 183 10.71 -7.32 12.93
CA ILE A 183 11.07 -8.72 13.22
C ILE A 183 9.92 -9.40 13.97
N LEU A 184 9.37 -8.75 14.99
CA LEU A 184 8.20 -9.24 15.71
C LEU A 184 6.97 -9.37 14.81
N LEU A 185 6.76 -8.46 13.85
CA LEU A 185 5.64 -8.57 12.91
C LEU A 185 5.77 -9.83 12.04
N CYS A 186 6.97 -10.07 11.51
CA CYS A 186 7.26 -11.26 10.70
C CYS A 186 7.09 -12.55 11.52
N ALA A 187 7.64 -12.58 12.73
CA ALA A 187 7.51 -13.71 13.64
C ALA A 187 6.04 -13.95 14.02
N GLY A 188 5.32 -12.92 14.46
CA GLY A 188 3.92 -13.00 14.85
C GLY A 188 3.02 -13.45 13.70
N CYS A 189 3.23 -12.94 12.48
CA CYS A 189 2.48 -13.39 11.31
C CYS A 189 2.76 -14.85 10.96
N THR A 190 4.03 -15.27 11.08
CA THR A 190 4.43 -16.66 10.81
C THR A 190 3.82 -17.60 11.85
N THR A 191 3.96 -17.29 13.13
CA THR A 191 3.36 -18.04 14.23
C THR A 191 1.85 -18.13 14.08
N ALA A 192 1.18 -17.04 13.67
CA ALA A 192 -0.27 -17.03 13.53
C ALA A 192 -0.79 -17.96 12.42
N GLN A 193 0.06 -18.31 11.45
CA GLN A 193 -0.29 -19.16 10.31
C GLN A 193 0.14 -20.62 10.49
N LEU A 194 0.82 -20.96 11.60
CA LEU A 194 1.22 -22.33 11.88
C LEU A 194 0.00 -23.23 12.08
N ASN A 195 0.08 -24.41 11.48
CA ASN A 195 -0.87 -25.50 11.59
C ASN A 195 -0.13 -26.85 11.73
N SER A 196 -0.88 -27.93 11.93
CA SER A 196 -0.33 -29.28 12.16
C SER A 196 0.51 -29.84 11.00
N HIS A 197 0.48 -29.23 9.81
CA HIS A 197 1.25 -29.65 8.63
C HIS A 197 2.36 -28.66 8.25
N SER A 198 2.60 -27.63 9.07
CA SER A 198 3.56 -26.57 8.74
C SER A 198 5.02 -27.04 8.72
N ASP A 199 5.34 -28.18 9.33
CA ASP A 199 6.68 -28.78 9.26
C ASP A 199 7.09 -29.13 7.83
N HIS A 200 6.12 -29.32 6.91
CA HIS A 200 6.37 -29.58 5.50
C HIS A 200 7.07 -28.40 4.80
N VAL A 201 6.97 -27.18 5.33
CA VAL A 201 7.75 -26.03 4.84
C VAL A 201 9.25 -26.29 4.96
N LEU A 202 9.69 -26.95 6.04
CA LEU A 202 11.10 -27.28 6.24
C LEU A 202 11.57 -28.39 5.29
N GLN A 203 10.65 -29.23 4.82
CA GLN A 203 10.91 -30.29 3.84
C GLN A 203 10.80 -29.81 2.38
N THR A 204 10.44 -28.54 2.17
CA THR A 204 10.29 -27.96 0.83
C THR A 204 11.62 -28.04 0.07
N PRO A 205 11.62 -28.46 -1.21
CA PRO A 205 12.82 -28.47 -2.03
C PRO A 205 13.48 -27.09 -2.13
N LEU A 206 14.81 -27.06 -2.28
CA LEU A 206 15.57 -25.80 -2.37
C LEU A 206 15.01 -24.83 -3.42
N GLN A 207 14.51 -25.35 -4.54
CA GLN A 207 13.89 -24.53 -5.59
C GLN A 207 12.67 -23.75 -5.09
N GLY A 208 11.80 -24.37 -4.29
CA GLY A 208 10.64 -23.71 -3.68
C GLY A 208 11.04 -22.59 -2.72
N TRP A 209 12.06 -22.85 -1.89
CA TRP A 209 12.64 -21.84 -0.98
C TRP A 209 13.22 -20.65 -1.74
N VAL A 210 14.03 -20.89 -2.77
CA VAL A 210 14.63 -19.83 -3.60
C VAL A 210 13.54 -19.00 -4.27
N MET A 211 12.52 -19.63 -4.87
CA MET A 211 11.40 -18.91 -5.49
C MET A 211 10.65 -18.06 -4.47
N ALA A 212 10.40 -18.58 -3.27
CA ALA A 212 9.67 -17.83 -2.24
C ALA A 212 10.47 -16.64 -1.69
N ILE A 213 11.79 -16.78 -1.50
CA ILE A 213 12.67 -15.68 -1.12
C ILE A 213 12.71 -14.61 -2.21
N VAL A 214 12.87 -15.00 -3.48
CA VAL A 214 12.84 -14.08 -4.62
C VAL A 214 11.49 -13.35 -4.69
N MET A 215 10.37 -14.07 -4.54
CA MET A 215 9.05 -13.46 -4.51
C MET A 215 8.89 -12.46 -3.36
N ALA A 216 9.38 -12.79 -2.16
CA ALA A 216 9.34 -11.89 -1.01
C ALA A 216 10.13 -10.59 -1.28
N LEU A 217 11.31 -10.71 -1.88
CA LEU A 217 12.14 -9.57 -2.31
C LEU A 217 11.45 -8.70 -3.36
N LEU A 218 10.89 -9.33 -4.41
CA LEU A 218 10.14 -8.64 -5.46
C LEU A 218 8.89 -7.95 -4.92
N SER A 219 8.17 -8.60 -3.99
CA SER A 219 7.00 -8.02 -3.33
C SER A 219 7.36 -6.77 -2.53
N GLY A 220 8.48 -6.80 -1.80
CA GLY A 220 8.99 -5.63 -1.07
C GLY A 220 9.41 -4.52 -2.02
N PHE A 221 10.16 -4.88 -3.07
CA PHE A 221 10.67 -3.94 -4.07
C PHE A 221 9.56 -3.25 -4.84
N ALA A 222 8.58 -4.00 -5.36
CA ALA A 222 7.43 -3.44 -6.08
C ALA A 222 6.69 -2.40 -5.22
N GLY A 223 6.46 -2.71 -3.95
CA GLY A 223 5.77 -1.81 -3.02
C GLY A 223 6.56 -0.53 -2.73
N VAL A 224 7.85 -0.65 -2.38
CA VAL A 224 8.70 0.50 -2.05
C VAL A 224 8.97 1.37 -3.28
N TYR A 225 9.19 0.76 -4.44
CA TYR A 225 9.42 1.48 -5.69
C TYR A 225 8.15 2.23 -6.16
N THR A 226 6.98 1.61 -6.04
CA THR A 226 5.70 2.28 -6.33
C THR A 226 5.47 3.47 -5.40
N GLU A 227 5.75 3.33 -4.09
CA GLU A 227 5.72 4.47 -3.17
C GLU A 227 6.68 5.58 -3.61
N ALA A 228 7.91 5.22 -4.00
CA ALA A 228 8.91 6.20 -4.43
C ALA A 228 8.46 7.00 -5.65
N ILE A 229 7.88 6.35 -6.67
CA ILE A 229 7.33 7.04 -7.85
C ILE A 229 6.17 7.94 -7.46
N ILE A 230 5.20 7.41 -6.71
CA ILE A 230 4.00 8.14 -6.31
C ILE A 230 4.38 9.41 -5.53
N LYS A 231 5.35 9.31 -4.62
CA LYS A 231 5.80 10.42 -3.77
C LYS A 231 6.81 11.35 -4.41
N LYS A 232 7.46 10.95 -5.51
CA LYS A 232 8.33 11.84 -6.29
C LYS A 232 7.57 13.07 -6.82
N ARG A 233 6.27 12.91 -7.11
CA ARG A 233 5.37 14.00 -7.50
C ARG A 233 4.16 14.06 -6.55
N PRO A 234 4.29 14.73 -5.39
CA PRO A 234 3.24 14.73 -4.38
C PRO A 234 1.96 15.44 -4.83
N GLN A 235 2.06 16.49 -5.65
CA GLN A 235 0.90 17.25 -6.16
C GLN A 235 0.12 16.50 -7.25
N ARG A 236 0.81 15.62 -7.99
CA ARG A 236 0.20 14.84 -9.06
C ARG A 236 -0.97 14.01 -8.53
N ASN A 237 -2.12 14.10 -9.20
CA ASN A 237 -3.30 13.36 -8.83
C ASN A 237 -3.04 11.85 -8.89
N ILE A 238 -3.36 11.15 -7.80
CA ILE A 238 -3.11 9.72 -7.66
C ILE A 238 -3.80 8.89 -8.74
N ASN A 239 -4.97 9.31 -9.22
CA ASN A 239 -5.71 8.57 -10.24
C ASN A 239 -4.99 8.61 -11.60
N VAL A 240 -4.22 9.67 -11.91
CA VAL A 240 -3.39 9.69 -13.12
C VAL A 240 -2.17 8.79 -12.98
N GLN A 241 -1.51 8.81 -11.82
CA GLN A 241 -0.38 7.92 -11.55
C GLN A 241 -0.82 6.45 -11.61
N ASN A 242 -1.98 6.16 -11.03
CA ASN A 242 -2.66 4.86 -11.10
C ASN A 242 -3.03 4.48 -12.53
N PHE A 243 -3.60 5.39 -13.32
CA PHE A 243 -3.97 5.12 -14.71
C PHE A 243 -2.77 4.58 -15.51
N TYR A 244 -1.63 5.26 -15.47
CA TYR A 244 -0.42 4.80 -16.16
C TYR A 244 0.08 3.47 -15.63
N LEU A 245 0.10 3.29 -14.30
CA LEU A 245 0.48 2.02 -13.68
C LEU A 245 -0.39 0.85 -14.17
N TYR A 246 -1.71 1.05 -14.22
CA TYR A 246 -2.67 0.01 -14.57
C TYR A 246 -2.72 -0.25 -16.08
N VAL A 247 -2.47 0.75 -16.94
CA VAL A 247 -2.32 0.53 -18.39
C VAL A 247 -1.15 -0.41 -18.67
N PHE A 248 0.02 -0.19 -18.06
CA PHE A 248 1.13 -1.14 -18.20
C PHE A 248 0.82 -2.49 -17.55
N GLY A 249 0.11 -2.51 -16.42
CA GLY A 249 -0.39 -3.72 -15.80
C GLY A 249 -1.27 -4.54 -16.76
N MET A 250 -2.20 -3.91 -17.46
CA MET A 250 -3.04 -4.54 -18.48
C MET A 250 -2.20 -5.11 -19.63
N ILE A 251 -1.27 -4.32 -20.17
CA ILE A 251 -0.39 -4.76 -21.27
C ILE A 251 0.37 -6.03 -20.86
N PHE A 252 1.00 -6.02 -19.68
CA PHE A 252 1.78 -7.17 -19.23
C PHE A 252 0.91 -8.39 -18.90
N ASN A 253 -0.30 -8.21 -18.35
CA ASN A 253 -1.23 -9.32 -18.16
C ASN A 253 -1.76 -9.87 -19.50
N ALA A 254 -1.98 -9.03 -20.51
CA ALA A 254 -2.33 -9.49 -21.85
C ALA A 254 -1.20 -10.34 -22.47
N VAL A 255 0.05 -9.90 -22.31
CA VAL A 255 1.23 -10.70 -22.70
C VAL A 255 1.28 -12.02 -21.92
N ALA A 256 0.99 -12.01 -20.62
CA ALA A 256 0.94 -13.24 -19.81
C ALA A 256 -0.14 -14.21 -20.29
N ILE A 257 -1.32 -13.72 -20.69
CA ILE A 257 -2.39 -14.54 -21.29
C ILE A 257 -1.88 -15.22 -22.57
N VAL A 258 -1.23 -14.45 -23.47
CA VAL A 258 -0.71 -14.98 -24.73
C VAL A 258 0.41 -16.01 -24.53
N ILE A 259 1.23 -15.85 -23.50
CA ILE A 259 2.38 -16.75 -23.26
C ILE A 259 1.99 -17.99 -22.46
N GLN A 260 1.07 -17.89 -21.49
CA GLN A 260 0.79 -18.97 -20.53
C GLN A 260 -0.54 -19.68 -20.79
N ASP A 261 -1.59 -18.92 -21.11
CA ASP A 261 -2.97 -19.43 -21.11
C ASP A 261 -3.64 -19.30 -22.49
N PHE A 262 -2.86 -19.11 -23.57
CA PHE A 262 -3.41 -18.86 -24.91
C PHE A 262 -4.33 -19.98 -25.39
N ASP A 263 -3.87 -21.24 -25.29
CA ASP A 263 -4.67 -22.39 -25.74
C ASP A 263 -5.95 -22.55 -24.90
N GLU A 264 -5.87 -22.30 -23.60
CA GLU A 264 -7.04 -22.38 -22.73
C GLU A 264 -8.06 -21.29 -23.06
N VAL A 265 -7.60 -20.05 -23.23
CA VAL A 265 -8.45 -18.91 -23.57
C VAL A 265 -9.03 -19.03 -24.98
N ALA A 266 -8.25 -19.50 -25.96
CA ALA A 266 -8.69 -19.68 -27.34
C ALA A 266 -9.74 -20.79 -27.47
N ASN A 267 -9.57 -21.91 -26.76
CA ASN A 267 -10.46 -23.06 -26.88
C ASN A 267 -11.70 -22.96 -25.98
N LYS A 268 -11.56 -22.47 -24.74
CA LYS A 268 -12.67 -22.42 -23.77
C LYS A 268 -13.36 -21.05 -23.70
N GLY A 269 -12.69 -20.01 -24.17
CA GLY A 269 -13.13 -18.62 -24.11
C GLY A 269 -12.57 -17.85 -22.91
N PHE A 270 -12.45 -16.54 -23.07
CA PHE A 270 -11.83 -15.63 -22.08
C PHE A 270 -12.51 -15.64 -20.70
N PHE A 271 -13.84 -15.76 -20.67
CA PHE A 271 -14.65 -15.75 -19.45
C PHE A 271 -15.04 -17.16 -18.97
N HIS A 272 -14.37 -18.20 -19.46
CA HIS A 272 -14.67 -19.57 -19.05
C HIS A 272 -14.47 -19.76 -17.54
N GLY A 273 -15.41 -20.46 -16.89
CA GLY A 273 -15.36 -20.76 -15.45
C GLY A 273 -15.64 -19.56 -14.53
N TYR A 274 -16.07 -18.42 -15.08
CA TYR A 274 -16.42 -17.25 -14.27
C TYR A 274 -17.77 -17.46 -13.58
N SER A 275 -17.74 -17.38 -12.25
CA SER A 275 -18.93 -17.37 -11.41
C SER A 275 -19.22 -15.96 -10.90
N PHE A 276 -20.40 -15.76 -10.30
CA PHE A 276 -20.70 -14.51 -9.58
C PHE A 276 -19.65 -14.19 -8.51
N ILE A 277 -19.14 -15.21 -7.80
CA ILE A 277 -18.08 -15.05 -6.80
C ILE A 277 -16.77 -14.61 -7.44
N THR A 278 -16.42 -15.14 -8.62
CA THR A 278 -15.24 -14.71 -9.38
C THR A 278 -15.32 -13.21 -9.74
N VAL A 279 -16.50 -12.73 -10.15
CA VAL A 279 -16.72 -11.30 -10.43
C VAL A 279 -16.58 -10.47 -9.16
N LEU A 280 -17.18 -10.87 -8.04
CA LEU A 280 -17.02 -10.18 -6.75
C LEU A 280 -15.55 -10.15 -6.31
N MET A 281 -14.82 -11.25 -6.49
CA MET A 281 -13.39 -11.34 -6.21
C MET A 281 -12.60 -10.33 -7.05
N ILE A 282 -12.87 -10.23 -8.36
CA ILE A 282 -12.22 -9.25 -9.26
C ILE A 282 -12.50 -7.82 -8.81
N VAL A 283 -13.76 -7.49 -8.49
CA VAL A 283 -14.15 -6.17 -7.98
C VAL A 283 -13.39 -5.85 -6.69
N ASN A 284 -13.37 -6.79 -5.74
CA ASN A 284 -12.68 -6.60 -4.47
C ASN A 284 -11.16 -6.46 -4.65
N HIS A 285 -10.54 -7.25 -5.52
CA HIS A 285 -9.12 -7.13 -5.88
C HIS A 285 -8.80 -5.75 -6.48
N ALA A 286 -9.66 -5.22 -7.35
CA ALA A 286 -9.48 -3.91 -7.94
C ALA A 286 -9.55 -2.80 -6.87
N LEU A 287 -10.57 -2.83 -6.02
CA LEU A 287 -10.72 -1.88 -4.91
C LEU A 287 -9.55 -1.97 -3.92
N SER A 288 -9.11 -3.18 -3.58
CA SER A 288 -7.94 -3.43 -2.73
C SER A 288 -6.68 -2.82 -3.34
N GLY A 289 -6.45 -3.01 -4.65
CA GLY A 289 -5.30 -2.44 -5.36
C GLY A 289 -5.30 -0.90 -5.41
N ILE A 290 -6.48 -0.28 -5.53
CA ILE A 290 -6.63 1.18 -5.42
C ILE A 290 -6.37 1.64 -3.98
N ALA A 291 -6.89 0.93 -2.97
CA ALA A 291 -6.63 1.22 -1.57
C ALA A 291 -5.13 1.13 -1.25
N VAL A 292 -4.40 0.16 -1.81
CA VAL A 292 -2.95 0.06 -1.69
C VAL A 292 -2.26 1.32 -2.21
N SER A 293 -2.62 1.81 -3.40
CA SER A 293 -1.97 3.00 -3.95
C SER A 293 -2.31 4.27 -3.16
N MET A 294 -3.53 4.38 -2.64
CA MET A 294 -3.92 5.46 -1.73
C MET A 294 -3.14 5.42 -0.40
N VAL A 295 -2.94 4.23 0.18
CA VAL A 295 -2.08 4.07 1.37
C VAL A 295 -0.65 4.47 1.06
N MET A 296 -0.11 4.10 -0.11
CA MET A 296 1.22 4.55 -0.52
C MET A 296 1.29 6.07 -0.71
N LYS A 297 0.26 6.70 -1.28
CA LYS A 297 0.21 8.17 -1.46
C LYS A 297 0.13 8.92 -0.13
N TYR A 298 -0.79 8.52 0.73
CA TYR A 298 -1.15 9.30 1.92
C TYR A 298 -0.48 8.84 3.20
N ALA A 299 -0.06 7.57 3.29
CA ALA A 299 0.69 7.02 4.41
C ALA A 299 2.08 6.59 3.93
N ASP A 300 2.42 5.31 3.97
CA ASP A 300 3.67 4.72 3.49
C ASP A 300 3.51 3.20 3.30
N ASN A 301 4.46 2.58 2.60
CA ASN A 301 4.44 1.13 2.33
C ASN A 301 4.62 0.30 3.60
N ILE A 302 5.12 0.89 4.70
CA ILE A 302 5.17 0.25 6.01
C ILE A 302 3.76 0.09 6.57
N VAL A 303 2.95 1.15 6.56
CA VAL A 303 1.54 1.09 6.94
C VAL A 303 0.79 0.05 6.12
N LYS A 304 1.06 -0.06 4.80
CA LYS A 304 0.49 -1.12 3.95
C LYS A 304 0.83 -2.52 4.48
N VAL A 305 2.08 -2.77 4.86
CA VAL A 305 2.51 -4.07 5.41
C VAL A 305 1.78 -4.38 6.71
N TYR A 306 1.72 -3.42 7.64
CA TYR A 306 0.96 -3.58 8.89
C TYR A 306 -0.54 -3.80 8.66
N SER A 307 -1.18 -3.05 7.75
CA SER A 307 -2.58 -3.27 7.37
C SER A 307 -2.82 -4.67 6.85
N THR A 308 -1.91 -5.18 6.02
CA THR A 308 -2.01 -6.53 5.44
C THR A 308 -1.87 -7.61 6.53
N SER A 309 -0.95 -7.42 7.48
CA SER A 309 -0.79 -8.32 8.63
C SER A 309 -2.02 -8.32 9.54
N VAL A 310 -2.61 -7.16 9.81
CA VAL A 310 -3.87 -7.07 10.60
C VAL A 310 -5.04 -7.68 9.83
N ALA A 311 -5.12 -7.46 8.51
CA ALA A 311 -6.17 -8.04 7.66
C ALA A 311 -6.14 -9.57 7.69
N MET A 312 -4.95 -10.16 7.77
CA MET A 312 -4.79 -11.60 7.91
C MET A 312 -5.35 -12.12 9.24
N CYS A 313 -5.07 -11.45 10.38
CA CYS A 313 -5.67 -11.81 11.67
C CYS A 313 -7.21 -11.68 11.61
N LEU A 314 -7.70 -10.59 11.02
CA LEU A 314 -9.14 -10.37 10.83
C LEU A 314 -9.78 -11.46 9.96
N THR A 315 -9.10 -11.88 8.89
CA THR A 315 -9.55 -12.97 8.02
C THR A 315 -9.74 -14.26 8.81
N ALA A 316 -8.75 -14.63 9.63
CA ALA A 316 -8.83 -15.85 10.43
C ALA A 316 -9.99 -15.82 11.44
N ILE A 317 -10.24 -14.68 12.08
CA ILE A 317 -11.39 -14.50 12.99
C ILE A 317 -12.70 -14.66 12.22
N ILE A 318 -12.86 -14.00 11.07
CA ILE A 318 -14.06 -14.12 10.24
C ILE A 318 -14.25 -15.56 9.75
N SER A 319 -13.17 -16.25 9.42
CA SER A 319 -13.20 -17.65 8.98
C SER A 319 -13.71 -18.62 10.05
N VAL A 320 -13.63 -18.29 11.35
CA VAL A 320 -14.28 -19.08 12.41
C VAL A 320 -15.79 -19.13 12.18
N PHE A 321 -16.40 -17.98 11.91
CA PHE A 321 -17.84 -17.85 11.75
C PHE A 321 -18.33 -18.36 10.39
N LEU A 322 -17.54 -18.18 9.34
CA LEU A 322 -17.93 -18.56 7.97
C LEU A 322 -17.65 -20.03 7.64
N PHE A 323 -16.57 -20.59 8.17
CA PHE A 323 -16.08 -21.92 7.80
C PHE A 323 -15.99 -22.89 8.97
N GLY A 324 -16.36 -22.49 10.19
CA GLY A 324 -16.19 -23.30 11.39
C GLY A 324 -14.71 -23.54 11.73
N PHE A 325 -13.81 -22.65 11.30
CA PHE A 325 -12.38 -22.82 11.51
C PHE A 325 -12.03 -22.73 13.01
N HIS A 326 -11.24 -23.67 13.52
CA HIS A 326 -10.77 -23.64 14.91
C HIS A 326 -9.46 -22.86 15.02
N LEU A 327 -9.47 -21.79 15.81
CA LEU A 327 -8.26 -21.00 16.07
C LEU A 327 -7.28 -21.81 16.93
N SER A 328 -6.05 -21.93 16.47
CA SER A 328 -4.98 -22.61 17.21
C SER A 328 -4.40 -21.72 18.32
N LEU A 329 -3.74 -22.33 19.30
CA LEU A 329 -2.94 -21.57 20.29
C LEU A 329 -1.86 -20.72 19.60
N ALA A 330 -1.25 -21.25 18.53
CA ALA A 330 -0.29 -20.51 17.71
C ALA A 330 -0.91 -19.26 17.07
N PHE A 331 -2.14 -19.34 16.58
CA PHE A 331 -2.89 -18.19 16.09
C PHE A 331 -3.04 -17.09 17.17
N PHE A 332 -3.46 -17.48 18.36
CA PHE A 332 -3.65 -16.54 19.47
C PHE A 332 -2.33 -15.86 19.87
N LEU A 333 -1.27 -16.64 20.10
CA LEU A 333 0.05 -16.12 20.44
C LEU A 333 0.62 -15.23 19.33
N GLY A 334 0.50 -15.65 18.07
CA GLY A 334 0.92 -14.87 16.91
C GLY A 334 0.19 -13.53 16.81
N THR A 335 -1.12 -13.51 17.06
CA THR A 335 -1.94 -12.29 17.05
C THR A 335 -1.55 -11.31 18.17
N ILE A 336 -1.21 -11.82 19.36
CA ILE A 336 -0.65 -10.99 20.44
C ILE A 336 0.66 -10.34 19.99
N VAL A 337 1.57 -11.12 19.41
CA VAL A 337 2.87 -10.62 18.92
C VAL A 337 2.68 -9.57 17.81
N VAL A 338 1.75 -9.78 16.87
CA VAL A 338 1.39 -8.79 15.85
C VAL A 338 0.89 -7.50 16.50
N SER A 339 0.04 -7.60 17.53
CA SER A 339 -0.51 -6.44 18.24
C SER A 339 0.58 -5.64 18.97
N VAL A 340 1.50 -6.33 19.65
CA VAL A 340 2.68 -5.72 20.29
C VAL A 340 3.57 -5.04 19.26
N SER A 341 3.80 -5.67 18.10
CA SER A 341 4.57 -5.07 17.01
C SER A 341 3.96 -3.77 16.50
N VAL A 342 2.64 -3.73 16.27
CA VAL A 342 1.91 -2.51 15.85
C VAL A 342 2.12 -1.40 16.88
N TYR A 343 1.97 -1.72 18.17
CA TYR A 343 2.17 -0.77 19.26
C TYR A 343 3.61 -0.23 19.31
N LEU A 344 4.62 -1.10 19.28
CA LEU A 344 6.03 -0.71 19.30
C LEU A 344 6.40 0.17 18.11
N HIS A 345 5.90 -0.16 16.91
CA HIS A 345 6.13 0.67 15.73
C HIS A 345 5.54 2.07 15.88
N SER A 346 4.34 2.18 16.48
CA SER A 346 3.67 3.46 16.70
C SER A 346 4.46 4.36 17.65
N ILE A 347 5.02 3.81 18.74
CA ILE A 347 5.85 4.54 19.70
C ILE A 347 7.19 4.92 19.08
N GLY A 348 7.83 3.98 18.38
CA GLY A 348 9.12 4.22 17.73
C GLY A 348 9.05 5.31 16.65
N LYS A 349 7.86 5.62 16.13
CA LYS A 349 7.61 6.75 15.22
C LYS A 349 7.45 8.08 15.95
N ALA A 350 6.97 8.09 17.19
CA ALA A 350 6.78 9.29 18.00
C ALA A 350 8.09 9.82 18.62
N GLN A 351 9.12 8.98 18.73
CA GLN A 351 10.44 9.34 19.27
C GLN A 351 11.40 9.97 18.23
N ARG A 352 10.90 10.26 17.03
CA ARG A 352 11.64 10.90 15.93
C ARG A 352 10.97 12.21 15.55
#